data_AF-A0A357MPQ2-F1
#
_entry.id   AF-A0A357MPQ2-F1
#
_cell.length_a   1.000
_cell.length_b   1.000
_cell.length_c   1.000
_cell.angle_alpha   90.00
_cell.angle_beta   90.00
_cell.angle_gamma   90.00
#
_symmetry.space_group_name_H-M   'P 1'
#
loop_
_entity.id
_entity.type
_entity.pdbx_description
1 polymer ?
#
loop_
_entity_poly.entity_id
_entity_poly.type
_entity_poly.pdbx_seq_one_letter_code
_entity_poly.pdbx_strand_id
1 'polypeptide(L)'
;VSIGYGDGYPRNTQSAPVLVDGIRTQLVGRVAMDMIGVDLRHIPDARVGSKVILWGKGLPVEEVAKCSGEFQYELFCRLTSRVCYKFYQRSLDLKM
;
A
#
# COMPACT_ATOMS: atom_id res chain seq x y z
N VAL A 1 4.95 9.08 0.44
CA VAL A 1 3.51 8.73 0.35
C VAL A 1 2.87 9.04 1.69
N SER A 2 1.71 9.69 1.72
CA SER A 2 1.03 10.15 2.95
C SER A 2 0.28 9.01 3.64
N ILE A 3 1.04 8.06 4.16
CA ILE A 3 0.58 6.96 5.01
C ILE A 3 1.77 6.51 5.86
N GLY A 4 1.53 6.13 7.11
CA GLY A 4 2.56 5.58 7.99
C GLY A 4 2.00 4.64 9.04
N TYR A 5 2.76 4.43 10.12
CA TYR A 5 2.33 3.53 11.18
C TYR A 5 1.15 4.06 12.01
N GLY A 6 0.89 5.37 11.98
CA GLY A 6 -0.31 5.96 12.58
C GLY A 6 -1.60 5.56 11.85
N ASP A 7 -1.48 5.15 10.59
CA ASP A 7 -2.59 4.68 9.75
C ASP A 7 -2.76 3.15 9.82
N GLY A 8 -1.85 2.45 10.51
CA GLY A 8 -1.83 1.00 10.62
C GLY A 8 -0.79 0.29 9.77
N TYR A 9 0.03 1.03 8.99
CA TYR A 9 1.09 0.40 8.19
C TYR A 9 2.23 -0.11 9.11
N PRO A 10 2.67 -1.38 9.03
CA PRO A 10 3.58 -1.92 10.04
C PRO A 10 4.92 -1.18 10.08
N ARG A 11 5.30 -0.69 11.27
CA ARG A 11 6.54 0.11 11.45
C ARG A 11 7.81 -0.66 11.10
N ASN A 12 7.80 -1.98 11.28
CA ASN A 12 8.94 -2.85 11.02
C ASN A 12 9.06 -3.30 9.55
N THR A 13 8.26 -2.73 8.64
CA THR A 13 8.32 -3.06 7.22
C THR A 13 9.60 -2.52 6.60
N GLN A 14 10.34 -3.38 5.89
CA GLN A 14 11.58 -3.00 5.18
C GLN A 14 11.53 -3.49 3.74
N SER A 15 11.91 -2.62 2.80
CA SER A 15 11.99 -2.92 1.36
C SER A 15 10.73 -3.60 0.79
N ALA A 16 9.55 -3.31 1.35
CA ALA A 16 8.31 -3.91 0.88
C ALA A 16 8.01 -3.46 -0.55
N PRO A 17 7.47 -4.36 -1.39
CA PRO A 17 7.06 -4.01 -2.74
C PRO A 17 5.88 -3.04 -2.71
N VAL A 18 5.85 -2.14 -3.68
CA VAL A 18 4.79 -1.16 -3.89
C VAL A 18 4.62 -0.91 -5.39
N LEU A 19 3.42 -0.58 -5.86
CA LEU A 19 3.21 -0.13 -7.24
C LEU A 19 3.03 1.39 -7.26
N VAL A 20 3.74 2.08 -8.14
CA VAL A 20 3.54 3.50 -8.45
C VAL A 20 3.18 3.61 -9.92
N ASP A 21 1.98 4.12 -10.23
CA ASP A 21 1.42 4.18 -11.58
C ASP A 21 1.48 2.82 -12.32
N GLY A 22 1.30 1.73 -11.57
CA GLY A 22 1.34 0.35 -12.08
C GLY A 22 2.75 -0.24 -12.23
N ILE A 23 3.80 0.55 -12.05
CA ILE A 23 5.19 0.08 -12.11
C ILE A 23 5.63 -0.36 -10.71
N ARG A 24 6.19 -1.57 -10.65
CA ARG A 24 6.64 -2.16 -9.38
C ARG A 24 7.96 -1.53 -8.92
N THR A 25 8.01 -1.16 -7.65
CA THR A 25 9.18 -0.63 -6.94
C THR A 25 9.12 -1.07 -5.48
N GLN A 26 9.84 -0.41 -4.58
CA GLN A 26 9.93 -0.76 -3.17
C GLN A 26 9.93 0.46 -2.24
N LEU A 27 9.63 0.22 -0.96
CA LEU A 27 9.87 1.19 0.10
C LEU A 27 11.37 1.47 0.29
N VAL A 28 11.68 2.68 0.72
CA VAL A 28 13.03 3.09 1.15
C VAL A 28 12.99 3.75 2.51
N GLY A 29 13.99 3.45 3.34
CA GLY A 29 14.06 3.92 4.70
C GLY A 29 13.06 3.22 5.64
N ARG A 30 12.72 3.90 6.74
CA ARG A 30 11.79 3.40 7.76
C ARG A 30 10.39 3.98 7.53
N VAL A 31 9.39 3.25 8.00
CA VAL A 31 8.01 3.74 8.09
C VAL A 31 7.92 4.77 9.22
N ALA A 32 7.59 6.02 8.89
CA ALA A 32 7.32 7.08 9.85
C ALA A 32 5.85 7.07 10.30
N MET A 33 5.45 7.98 11.18
CA MET A 33 4.07 8.02 11.71
C MET A 33 3.05 8.24 10.60
N ASP A 34 3.33 9.19 9.71
CA ASP A 34 2.37 9.67 8.70
C ASP A 34 2.93 9.59 7.27
N MET A 35 4.13 9.02 7.10
CA MET A 35 4.73 8.88 5.77
C MET A 35 5.65 7.66 5.61
N ILE A 36 5.73 7.22 4.36
CA ILE A 36 6.70 6.23 3.87
C ILE A 36 7.45 6.78 2.65
N GLY A 37 8.73 6.41 2.55
CA GLY A 37 9.56 6.65 1.38
C GLY A 37 9.39 5.54 0.34
N VAL A 38 9.39 5.89 -0.94
CA VAL A 38 9.29 4.96 -2.07
C VAL A 38 10.39 5.28 -3.07
N ASP A 39 11.04 4.25 -3.61
CA ASP A 39 12.04 4.42 -4.66
C ASP A 39 11.38 4.76 -6.00
N LEU A 40 11.78 5.88 -6.60
CA LEU A 40 11.25 6.37 -7.88
C LEU A 40 12.32 6.39 -8.99
N ARG A 41 13.53 5.86 -8.75
CA ARG A 41 14.66 5.98 -9.69
C ARG A 41 14.35 5.45 -11.10
N HIS A 42 13.50 4.44 -11.23
CA HIS A 42 13.08 3.87 -12.52
C HIS A 42 11.65 4.25 -12.93
N ILE A 43 11.07 5.28 -12.31
CA ILE A 43 9.69 5.75 -12.57
C ILE A 43 9.74 7.27 -12.82
N PRO A 44 10.27 7.72 -13.98
CA PRO A 44 10.53 9.14 -14.24
C PRO A 44 9.24 9.98 -14.33
N ASP A 45 8.11 9.37 -14.69
CA ASP A 45 6.82 10.05 -14.84
C ASP A 45 6.03 10.17 -13.52
N ALA A 46 6.57 9.63 -12.41
CA ALA A 46 5.95 9.74 -11.10
C ALA A 46 5.91 11.20 -10.64
N ARG A 47 4.72 11.64 -10.21
CA ARG A 47 4.47 13.02 -9.79
C ARG A 47 3.52 13.05 -8.61
N VAL A 48 3.35 14.23 -8.02
CA VAL A 48 2.33 14.43 -6.98
C VAL A 48 0.96 14.03 -7.55
N GLY A 49 0.25 13.16 -6.82
CA GLY A 49 -1.03 12.60 -7.26
C GLY A 49 -0.92 11.27 -8.03
N SER A 50 0.29 10.81 -8.38
CA SER A 50 0.50 9.45 -8.92
C SER A 50 -0.10 8.39 -7.99
N LYS A 51 -0.72 7.37 -8.60
CA LYS A 51 -1.42 6.34 -7.84
C LYS A 51 -0.40 5.39 -7.22
N VAL A 52 -0.50 5.21 -5.90
CA VAL A 52 0.32 4.24 -5.16
C VAL A 52 -0.56 3.11 -4.65
N ILE A 53 -0.16 1.87 -4.89
CA ILE A 53 -0.82 0.66 -4.38
C ILE A 53 0.14 -0.03 -3.42
N LEU A 54 -0.23 -0.08 -2.14
CA LEU A 54 0.55 -0.73 -1.08
C LEU A 54 0.29 -2.24 -1.02
N TRP A 55 -0.95 -2.65 -1.29
CA TRP A 55 -1.37 -4.03 -1.54
C TRP A 55 -2.73 -4.01 -2.26
N GLY A 56 -3.06 -5.07 -3.00
CA GLY A 56 -4.30 -5.21 -3.76
C GLY A 56 -4.06 -5.71 -5.20
N LYS A 57 -4.82 -5.17 -6.16
CA LYS A 57 -4.72 -5.60 -7.57
C LYS A 57 -3.30 -5.38 -8.11
N GLY A 58 -2.64 -6.47 -8.51
CA GLY A 58 -1.26 -6.45 -9.03
C GLY A 58 -0.17 -6.52 -7.96
N LEU A 59 -0.54 -6.50 -6.67
CA LEU A 59 0.40 -6.57 -5.56
C LEU A 59 -0.22 -7.36 -4.39
N PRO A 60 0.00 -8.68 -4.31
CA PRO A 60 -0.51 -9.52 -3.22
C PRO A 60 -0.04 -9.03 -1.85
N VAL A 61 -0.94 -9.05 -0.86
CA VAL A 61 -0.66 -8.59 0.51
C VAL A 61 0.37 -9.49 1.20
N GLU A 62 0.42 -10.77 0.82
CA GLU A 62 1.34 -11.80 1.29
C GLU A 62 2.79 -11.38 1.10
N GLU A 63 3.09 -10.71 -0.03
CA GLU A 63 4.44 -10.25 -0.35
C GLU A 63 4.87 -9.10 0.57
N VAL A 64 3.93 -8.23 0.94
CA VAL A 64 4.17 -7.11 1.85
C VAL A 64 4.31 -7.60 3.29
N ALA A 65 3.48 -8.55 3.71
CA ALA A 65 3.50 -9.13 5.05
C ALA A 65 4.84 -9.83 5.37
N LYS A 66 5.44 -10.49 4.38
CA LYS A 66 6.80 -11.07 4.50
C LYS A 66 7.85 -10.01 4.84
N CYS A 67 7.70 -8.79 4.34
CA CYS A 67 8.63 -7.68 4.57
C CYS A 67 8.44 -7.00 5.94
N SER A 68 7.31 -7.20 6.62
CA SER A 68 7.08 -6.75 8.00
C SER A 68 7.37 -7.81 9.04
N GLY A 69 7.45 -9.09 8.64
CA GLY A 69 7.55 -10.23 9.56
C GLY A 69 6.22 -10.57 10.23
N GLU A 70 5.11 -10.07 9.69
CA GLU A 70 3.76 -10.27 10.23
C GLU A 70 2.95 -11.18 9.30
N PHE A 71 1.82 -11.67 9.79
CA PHE A 71 0.85 -12.36 8.96
C PHE A 71 0.01 -11.36 8.16
N GLN A 72 -0.44 -11.76 6.97
CA GLN A 72 -1.24 -10.90 6.08
C GLN A 72 -2.49 -10.29 6.73
N TYR A 73 -3.12 -11.00 7.69
CA TYR A 73 -4.33 -10.52 8.35
C TYR A 73 -4.06 -9.26 9.20
N GLU A 74 -2.85 -9.10 9.73
CA GLU A 74 -2.47 -7.93 10.53
C GLU A 74 -2.51 -6.65 9.69
N LEU A 75 -2.12 -6.71 8.41
CA LEU A 75 -2.16 -5.55 7.52
C LEU A 75 -3.60 -5.06 7.28
N PHE A 76 -4.59 -5.94 7.38
CA PHE A 76 -5.99 -5.56 7.26
C PHE A 76 -6.57 -5.08 8.60
N CYS A 77 -6.28 -5.79 9.69
CA CYS A 77 -6.90 -5.53 10.99
C CYS A 77 -6.32 -4.31 11.73
N ARG A 78 -5.10 -3.88 11.39
CA ARG A 78 -4.42 -2.78 12.08
C ARG A 78 -4.73 -1.39 11.52
N LEU A 79 -5.50 -1.33 10.43
CA LEU A 79 -5.91 -0.06 9.83
C LEU A 79 -6.69 0.78 10.85
N THR A 80 -6.26 2.01 11.06
CA THR A 80 -6.85 2.90 12.06
C THR A 80 -8.00 3.71 11.48
N SER A 81 -8.70 4.46 12.34
CA SER A 81 -9.77 5.39 11.94
C SER A 81 -9.31 6.53 11.04
N ARG A 82 -8.00 6.75 10.86
CA ARG A 82 -7.44 7.74 9.92
C ARG A 82 -7.64 7.34 8.46
N VAL A 83 -7.80 6.04 8.19
CA VAL A 83 -7.93 5.52 6.83
C VAL A 83 -9.39 5.61 6.37
N CYS A 84 -9.62 6.32 5.26
CA CYS A 84 -10.94 6.43 4.66
C CYS A 84 -11.28 5.17 3.84
N TYR A 85 -12.35 4.49 4.22
CA TYR A 85 -12.89 3.35 3.47
C TYR A 85 -13.83 3.81 2.36
N LYS A 86 -13.61 3.30 1.15
CA LYS A 86 -14.55 3.43 0.02
C LYS A 86 -15.10 2.07 -0.32
N PHE A 87 -16.41 1.92 -0.22
CA PHE A 87 -17.12 0.69 -0.55
C PHE A 87 -17.62 0.76 -2.00
N TYR A 88 -17.35 -0.30 -2.77
CA TYR A 88 -17.82 -0.42 -4.15
C TYR A 88 -18.89 -1.51 -4.20
N GLN A 89 -20.13 -1.12 -4.50
CA GLN A 89 -21.18 -2.08 -4.78
C GLN A 89 -21.05 -2.52 -6.23
N ARG A 90 -20.84 -3.81 -6.45
CA ARG A 90 -20.82 -4.37 -7.81
C ARG A 90 -22.26 -4.33 -8.32
N SER A 91 -22.54 -3.54 -9.36
CA SER A 91 -23.78 -3.70 -10.12
C SER A 91 -23.77 -5.11 -10.69
N LEU A 92 -24.70 -5.95 -10.22
CA LEU A 92 -25.06 -7.16 -10.93
C LEU A 92 -25.91 -6.71 -12.12
N ASP A 93 -25.27 -6.38 -13.23
CA ASP A 93 -25.97 -6.36 -14.51
C ASP A 93 -26.31 -7.83 -14.82
N LEU A 94 -27.47 -8.25 -14.30
CA LEU A 94 -28.23 -9.41 -14.75
C LEU A 94 -28.55 -9.16 -16.23
N LYS A 95 -27.70 -9.66 -17.12
CA LYS A 95 -28.10 -9.93 -18.50
C LYS A 95 -29.17 -11.03 -18.45
N MET A 96 -30.43 -10.62 -18.58
CA MET A 96 -31.48 -11.44 -19.20
C MET A 96 -31.22 -11.53 -20.70
#